data_AF-A0A7J8U9Y6-F1
#
_entry.id   AF-A0A7J8U9Y6-F1
#
_cell.length_a   1.000
_cell.length_b   1.000
_cell.length_c   1.000
_cell.angle_alpha   90.00
_cell.angle_beta   90.00
_cell.angle_gamma   90.00
#
_symmetry.space_group_name_H-M   'P 1'
#
loop_
_entity.id
_entity.type
_entity.pdbx_description
1 polymer ?
#
loop_
_entity_poly.entity_id
_entity_poly.type
_entity_poly.pdbx_seq_one_letter_code
_entity_poly.pdbx_strand_id
1 'polypeptide(L)'
;MMEDQENRFLVMVIRDLLNLCEITKGKDNKAVIASNIMYVVGQYPRFLRAHWKFLKTVVNKLFEFMHETHPGVQDMACDTFLKIVQKCKRKFVIVQVGENEPFVSELLSALATTVADLESHQIHTFYESVGHMIQAESDPHKRDEYLQRLMALPNQKWGEIIGQARQSVDVLKDQDVIRTVLNILQTNTSVASSLGTYFLSQISLIFLDMLNVYRMYSELISSSIAEGGPFASKTSYVKLLRNLPDARESEVLSLFATIINKYKAAMIDDVPRIFEAVFQCTLEMITKNFEDYPEHRLKFFSLLRAIATHCFHALIQLSSQQLKLVMDSIVWAFRHTERNIAETGLNLLLEMLKNFQASEFCNQFYRTYFLTIEQEIFAVLTDTFHKPGFKLHVLILQQLFCLVESSLLTEPLWDAATVPYQYPNNGMFVREYTIKLLSTSFPNMTATEVTQLVNGLFESRNDLSTFKNHIRDFLVQSKEFSAQDNKDLYAEEAALQRERERQRMLSIPGLIAPNEIQDEMLDS
;
A
#
# COMPACT_ATOMS: atom_id res chain seq x y z
N MET A 1 -27.41 -31.34 -9.58
CA MET A 1 -26.73 -32.59 -10.01
C MET A 1 -25.26 -32.63 -9.60
N MET A 2 -24.41 -31.68 -10.01
CA MET A 2 -23.00 -31.63 -9.55
C MET A 2 -22.89 -31.20 -8.07
N GLU A 3 -23.67 -30.20 -7.66
CA GLU A 3 -23.71 -29.72 -6.26
C GLU A 3 -24.25 -30.78 -5.27
N ASP A 4 -25.28 -31.54 -5.64
CA ASP A 4 -25.81 -32.60 -4.78
C ASP A 4 -24.80 -33.75 -4.57
N GLN A 5 -23.98 -34.02 -5.58
CA GLN A 5 -22.90 -35.00 -5.49
C GLN A 5 -21.77 -34.48 -4.60
N GLU A 6 -21.39 -33.21 -4.76
CA GLU A 6 -20.41 -32.53 -3.91
C GLU A 6 -20.87 -32.53 -2.44
N ASN A 7 -22.10 -32.15 -2.16
CA ASN A 7 -22.65 -32.14 -0.80
C ASN A 7 -22.61 -33.52 -0.15
N ARG A 8 -23.01 -34.58 -0.88
CA ARG A 8 -22.93 -35.97 -0.37
C ARG A 8 -21.50 -36.40 -0.10
N PHE A 9 -20.58 -36.04 -1.00
CA PHE A 9 -19.16 -36.35 -0.85
C PHE A 9 -18.55 -35.64 0.37
N LEU A 10 -18.80 -34.34 0.54
CA LEU A 10 -18.27 -33.56 1.65
C LEU A 10 -18.82 -34.02 3.01
N VAL A 11 -20.11 -34.36 3.10
CA VAL A 11 -20.68 -34.92 4.33
C VAL A 11 -19.95 -36.20 4.73
N MET A 12 -19.70 -37.10 3.78
CA MET A 12 -18.97 -38.35 4.03
C MET A 12 -17.53 -38.07 4.47
N VAL A 13 -16.79 -37.25 3.70
CA VAL A 13 -15.39 -36.93 3.99
C VAL A 13 -15.21 -36.26 5.34
N ILE A 14 -15.97 -35.21 5.64
CA ILE A 14 -15.83 -34.46 6.90
C ILE A 14 -16.18 -35.34 8.10
N ARG A 15 -17.28 -36.11 8.01
CA ARG A 15 -17.68 -37.02 9.10
C ARG A 15 -16.63 -38.08 9.35
N ASP A 16 -16.11 -38.70 8.29
CA ASP A 16 -15.13 -39.77 8.42
C ASP A 16 -13.78 -39.23 8.93
N LEU A 17 -13.38 -38.01 8.53
CA LEU A 17 -12.19 -37.35 9.08
C LEU A 17 -12.37 -36.96 10.56
N LEU A 18 -13.53 -36.43 10.97
CA LEU A 18 -13.83 -36.13 12.36
C LEU A 18 -13.77 -37.39 13.23
N ASN A 19 -14.42 -38.47 12.78
CA ASN A 19 -14.37 -39.77 13.45
C ASN A 19 -12.94 -40.30 13.53
N LEU A 20 -12.16 -40.18 12.44
CA LEU A 20 -10.76 -40.58 12.41
C LEU A 20 -9.95 -39.80 13.46
N CYS A 21 -10.18 -38.49 13.57
CA CYS A 21 -9.52 -37.64 14.56
C CYS A 21 -9.81 -38.08 16.01
N GLU A 22 -11.00 -38.61 16.29
CA GLU A 22 -11.38 -39.09 17.62
C GLU A 22 -10.73 -40.43 17.96
N ILE A 23 -10.72 -41.39 17.02
CA ILE A 23 -10.19 -42.75 17.26
C ILE A 23 -8.67 -42.83 17.20
N THR A 24 -8.02 -41.92 16.47
CA THR A 24 -6.57 -41.94 16.28
C THR A 24 -5.84 -41.54 17.56
N LYS A 25 -4.83 -42.33 17.93
CA LYS A 25 -3.95 -42.09 19.07
C LYS A 25 -2.65 -41.41 18.64
N GLY A 26 -2.06 -40.65 19.56
CA GLY A 26 -0.82 -39.89 19.34
C GLY A 26 -1.10 -38.47 18.88
N LYS A 27 -0.39 -37.50 19.47
CA LYS A 27 -0.57 -36.07 19.19
C LYS A 27 -0.24 -35.74 17.73
N ASP A 28 0.86 -36.26 17.21
CA ASP A 28 1.31 -35.99 15.83
C ASP A 28 0.28 -36.48 14.80
N ASN A 29 -0.25 -37.69 14.99
CA ASN A 29 -1.27 -38.24 14.10
C ASN A 29 -2.57 -37.42 14.15
N LYS A 30 -2.98 -36.98 15.34
CA LYS A 30 -4.15 -36.11 15.50
C LYS A 30 -3.93 -34.74 14.83
N ALA A 31 -2.73 -34.17 14.95
CA ALA A 31 -2.39 -32.91 14.30
C ALA A 31 -2.48 -33.02 12.77
N VAL A 32 -2.01 -34.13 12.18
CA VAL A 32 -2.12 -34.39 10.73
C VAL A 32 -3.59 -34.53 10.29
N ILE A 33 -4.42 -35.21 11.07
CA ILE A 33 -5.85 -35.34 10.73
C ILE A 33 -6.56 -33.98 10.89
N ALA A 34 -6.26 -33.25 11.96
CA ALA A 34 -6.78 -31.91 12.18
C ALA A 34 -6.42 -30.96 11.03
N SER A 35 -5.17 -30.99 10.55
CA SER A 35 -4.74 -30.18 9.41
C SER A 35 -5.51 -30.54 8.12
N ASN A 36 -5.73 -31.83 7.87
CA ASN A 36 -6.53 -32.27 6.73
C ASN A 36 -8.00 -31.83 6.82
N ILE A 37 -8.60 -31.93 8.01
CA ILE A 37 -9.97 -31.42 8.25
C ILE A 37 -10.01 -29.91 7.97
N MET A 38 -9.10 -29.15 8.59
CA MET A 38 -9.00 -27.71 8.46
C MET A 38 -8.80 -27.26 7.01
N TYR A 39 -7.96 -27.96 6.25
CA TYR A 39 -7.76 -27.71 4.83
C TYR A 39 -9.05 -27.96 4.04
N VAL A 40 -9.68 -29.13 4.21
CA VAL A 40 -10.91 -29.46 3.47
C VAL A 40 -12.00 -28.44 3.77
N VAL A 41 -12.33 -28.19 5.03
CA VAL A 41 -13.45 -27.27 5.38
C VAL A 41 -13.19 -25.84 4.89
N GLY A 42 -11.94 -25.38 4.89
CA GLY A 42 -11.58 -24.06 4.39
C GLY A 42 -11.76 -23.88 2.87
N GLN A 43 -11.81 -24.97 2.10
CA GLN A 43 -11.97 -24.93 0.63
C GLN A 43 -13.42 -25.00 0.16
N TYR A 44 -14.37 -25.37 1.04
CA TYR A 44 -15.78 -25.55 0.67
C TYR A 44 -16.73 -24.62 1.44
N PRO A 45 -16.57 -23.28 1.34
CA PRO A 45 -17.44 -22.33 2.05
C PRO A 45 -18.90 -22.38 1.58
N ARG A 46 -19.17 -22.75 0.32
CA ARG A 46 -20.54 -22.93 -0.20
C ARG A 46 -21.30 -24.01 0.58
N PHE A 47 -20.66 -25.16 0.78
CA PHE A 47 -21.21 -26.24 1.59
C PHE A 47 -21.49 -25.78 3.03
N LEU A 48 -20.51 -25.14 3.67
CA LEU A 48 -20.66 -24.64 5.04
C LEU A 48 -21.82 -23.64 5.19
N ARG A 49 -22.03 -22.75 4.22
CA ARG A 49 -23.17 -21.81 4.22
C ARG A 49 -24.53 -22.51 4.17
N ALA A 50 -24.64 -23.63 3.46
CA ALA A 50 -25.88 -24.39 3.33
C ALA A 50 -26.18 -25.28 4.56
N HIS A 51 -25.17 -25.62 5.36
CA HIS A 51 -25.28 -26.63 6.41
C HIS A 51 -24.83 -26.09 7.79
N TRP A 52 -25.70 -25.32 8.46
CA TRP A 52 -25.39 -24.67 9.75
C TRP A 52 -24.85 -25.62 10.82
N LYS A 53 -25.47 -26.80 11.02
CA LYS A 53 -25.01 -27.76 12.02
C LYS A 53 -23.56 -28.18 11.80
N PHE A 54 -23.17 -28.39 10.53
CA PHE A 54 -21.78 -28.69 10.18
C PHE A 54 -20.87 -27.50 10.44
N LEU A 55 -21.29 -26.29 10.03
CA LEU A 55 -20.52 -25.07 10.28
C LEU A 55 -20.27 -24.86 11.78
N LYS A 56 -21.30 -24.98 12.64
CA LYS A 56 -21.17 -24.85 14.11
C LYS A 56 -20.23 -25.92 14.67
N THR A 57 -20.38 -27.19 14.27
CA THR A 57 -19.49 -28.28 14.70
C THR A 57 -18.03 -28.02 14.31
N VAL A 58 -17.78 -27.59 13.07
CA VAL A 58 -16.43 -27.29 12.58
C VAL A 58 -15.82 -26.14 13.38
N VAL A 59 -16.56 -25.05 13.61
CA VAL A 59 -16.05 -23.90 14.37
C VAL A 59 -15.76 -24.27 15.82
N ASN A 60 -16.62 -25.03 16.49
CA ASN A 60 -16.33 -25.52 17.84
C ASN A 60 -15.09 -26.42 17.87
N LYS A 61 -14.88 -27.23 16.83
CA LYS A 61 -13.66 -28.04 16.72
C LYS A 61 -12.41 -27.20 16.51
N LEU A 62 -12.50 -26.09 15.78
CA LEU A 62 -11.40 -25.13 15.66
C LEU A 62 -11.08 -24.49 17.01
N PHE A 63 -12.07 -24.18 17.84
CA PHE A 63 -11.84 -23.68 19.19
C PHE A 63 -11.17 -24.73 20.09
N GLU A 64 -11.53 -26.01 19.98
CA GLU A 64 -10.77 -27.07 20.65
C GLU A 64 -9.30 -27.12 20.19
N PHE A 65 -9.05 -26.96 18.89
CA PHE A 65 -7.69 -26.94 18.34
C PHE A 65 -6.89 -25.69 18.74
N MET A 66 -7.56 -24.58 19.07
CA MET A 66 -6.92 -23.38 19.64
C MET A 66 -6.35 -23.64 21.05
N HIS A 67 -6.75 -24.72 21.72
CA HIS A 67 -6.19 -25.18 23.00
C HIS A 67 -5.17 -26.32 22.86
N GLU A 68 -4.84 -26.75 21.64
CA GLU A 68 -3.87 -27.83 21.45
C GLU A 68 -2.44 -27.29 21.45
N THR A 69 -1.57 -27.92 22.25
CA THR A 69 -0.18 -27.48 22.44
C THR A 69 0.76 -27.97 21.33
N HIS A 70 0.24 -28.67 20.32
CA HIS A 70 1.07 -29.19 19.23
C HIS A 70 1.47 -28.03 18.30
N PRO A 71 2.77 -27.87 17.97
CA PRO A 71 3.26 -26.79 17.14
C PRO A 71 2.46 -26.64 15.83
N GLY A 72 2.09 -25.41 15.50
CA GLY A 72 1.37 -25.04 14.27
C GLY A 72 -0.14 -25.35 14.24
N VAL A 73 -0.68 -26.12 15.18
CA VAL A 73 -2.12 -26.45 15.19
C VAL A 73 -2.96 -25.22 15.51
N GLN A 74 -2.56 -24.41 16.50
CA GLN A 74 -3.27 -23.18 16.87
C GLN A 74 -3.25 -22.14 15.74
N ASP A 75 -2.10 -21.95 15.07
CA ASP A 75 -1.98 -21.04 13.93
C ASP A 75 -2.94 -21.45 12.81
N MET A 76 -2.92 -22.74 12.46
CA MET A 76 -3.77 -23.29 11.41
C MET A 76 -5.26 -23.20 11.79
N ALA A 77 -5.60 -23.35 13.07
CA ALA A 77 -6.97 -23.20 13.56
C ALA A 77 -7.45 -21.74 13.44
N CYS A 78 -6.63 -20.76 13.83
CA CYS A 78 -6.95 -19.33 13.69
C CYS A 78 -7.09 -18.92 12.22
N ASP A 79 -6.17 -19.35 11.35
CA ASP A 79 -6.23 -19.05 9.91
C ASP A 79 -7.44 -19.69 9.23
N THR A 80 -7.76 -20.93 9.61
CA THR A 80 -8.94 -21.63 9.07
C THR A 80 -10.22 -20.97 9.57
N PHE A 81 -10.26 -20.56 10.84
CA PHE A 81 -11.37 -19.81 11.38
C PHE A 81 -11.59 -18.49 10.62
N LEU A 82 -10.54 -17.70 10.41
CA LEU A 82 -10.60 -16.46 9.62
C LEU A 82 -11.17 -16.70 8.22
N LYS A 83 -10.66 -17.71 7.50
CA LYS A 83 -11.14 -18.08 6.15
C LYS A 83 -12.62 -18.45 6.14
N ILE A 84 -13.06 -19.28 7.10
CA ILE A 84 -14.47 -19.66 7.22
C ILE A 84 -15.33 -18.42 7.48
N VAL A 85 -14.91 -17.56 8.41
CA VAL A 85 -15.66 -16.37 8.78
C VAL A 85 -15.77 -15.38 7.64
N GLN A 86 -14.68 -15.10 6.92
CA GLN A 86 -14.72 -14.21 5.76
C GLN A 86 -15.75 -14.64 4.71
N LYS A 87 -15.95 -15.95 4.53
CA LYS A 87 -16.91 -16.50 3.57
C LYS A 87 -18.30 -16.81 4.15
N CYS A 88 -18.44 -16.94 5.46
CA CYS A 88 -19.69 -17.35 6.13
C CYS A 88 -20.24 -16.34 7.16
N LYS A 89 -19.63 -15.15 7.30
CA LYS A 89 -19.91 -14.15 8.36
C LYS A 89 -21.38 -13.91 8.71
N ARG A 90 -22.26 -13.80 7.70
CA ARG A 90 -23.71 -13.58 7.89
C ARG A 90 -24.38 -14.69 8.71
N LYS A 91 -23.90 -15.92 8.61
CA LYS A 91 -24.47 -17.07 9.35
C LYS A 91 -24.26 -16.96 10.86
N PHE A 92 -23.23 -16.24 11.30
CA PHE A 92 -22.89 -16.11 12.73
C PHE A 92 -23.68 -15.03 13.47
N VAL A 93 -24.25 -14.06 12.73
CA VAL A 93 -24.99 -12.91 13.31
C VAL A 93 -26.51 -13.11 13.30
N ILE A 94 -27.02 -14.06 12.53
CA ILE A 94 -28.45 -14.41 12.54
C ILE A 94 -28.73 -15.59 13.48
N VAL A 95 -29.93 -15.63 14.05
CA VAL A 95 -30.41 -16.81 14.80
C VAL A 95 -30.67 -17.94 13.81
N GLN A 96 -29.99 -19.07 14.02
CA GLN A 96 -30.10 -20.23 13.14
C GLN A 96 -31.19 -21.19 13.63
N VAL A 97 -31.69 -22.04 12.74
CA VAL A 97 -32.77 -22.99 13.07
C VAL A 97 -32.32 -23.94 14.17
N GLY A 98 -33.03 -23.92 15.31
CA GLY A 98 -32.74 -24.75 16.48
C GLY A 98 -31.79 -24.10 17.50
N GLU A 99 -31.36 -22.86 17.29
CA GLU A 99 -30.55 -22.09 18.24
C GLU A 99 -31.42 -21.01 18.92
N ASN A 100 -31.02 -20.58 20.12
CA ASN A 100 -31.74 -19.57 20.91
C ASN A 100 -31.24 -18.14 20.65
N GLU A 101 -29.98 -17.98 20.29
CA GLU A 101 -29.32 -16.69 20.03
C GLU A 101 -28.34 -16.81 18.87
N PRO A 102 -27.87 -15.68 18.28
CA PRO A 102 -26.81 -15.71 17.29
C PRO A 102 -25.50 -16.25 17.87
N PHE A 103 -24.77 -17.05 17.08
CA PHE A 103 -23.52 -17.66 17.54
C PHE A 103 -22.46 -16.63 17.94
N VAL A 104 -22.44 -15.45 17.32
CA VAL A 104 -21.53 -14.36 17.73
C VAL A 104 -21.75 -13.95 19.19
N SER A 105 -22.99 -13.98 19.69
CA SER A 105 -23.30 -13.67 21.08
C SER A 105 -22.79 -14.76 22.04
N GLU A 106 -22.96 -16.04 21.67
CA GLU A 106 -22.40 -17.19 22.40
C GLU A 106 -20.87 -17.09 22.49
N LEU A 107 -20.22 -16.84 21.34
CA LEU A 107 -18.77 -16.66 21.22
C LEU A 107 -18.26 -15.53 22.11
N LEU A 108 -18.89 -14.35 22.06
CA LEU A 108 -18.44 -13.18 22.83
C LEU A 108 -18.57 -13.40 24.35
N SER A 109 -19.53 -14.22 24.79
CA SER A 109 -19.64 -14.63 26.21
C SER A 109 -18.52 -15.57 26.64
N ALA A 110 -18.05 -16.44 25.74
CA ALA A 110 -16.95 -17.38 25.97
C ALA A 110 -15.56 -16.83 25.58
N LEU A 111 -15.46 -15.56 25.16
CA LEU A 111 -14.26 -14.99 24.55
C LEU A 111 -12.99 -15.20 25.39
N ALA A 112 -13.06 -14.89 26.69
CA ALA A 112 -11.92 -15.02 27.59
C ALA A 112 -11.42 -16.48 27.71
N THR A 113 -12.33 -17.45 27.65
CA THR A 113 -11.94 -18.87 27.65
C THR A 113 -11.38 -19.29 26.30
N THR A 114 -11.97 -18.85 25.18
CA THR A 114 -11.52 -19.26 23.83
C THR A 114 -10.10 -18.81 23.51
N VAL A 115 -9.69 -17.62 23.96
CA VAL A 115 -8.37 -17.06 23.62
C VAL A 115 -7.30 -17.32 24.69
N ALA A 116 -7.62 -18.07 25.75
CA ALA A 116 -6.78 -18.19 26.94
C ALA A 116 -5.36 -18.76 26.67
N ASP A 117 -5.26 -19.70 25.73
CA ASP A 117 -4.00 -20.41 25.41
C ASP A 117 -3.35 -19.91 24.10
N LEU A 118 -3.87 -18.82 23.52
CA LEU A 118 -3.38 -18.27 22.25
C LEU A 118 -2.22 -17.29 22.46
N GLU A 119 -1.28 -17.31 21.51
CA GLU A 119 -0.21 -16.31 21.41
C GLU A 119 -0.71 -14.99 20.79
N SER A 120 0.05 -13.91 20.93
CA SER A 120 -0.40 -12.56 20.52
C SER A 120 -0.81 -12.48 19.05
N HIS A 121 -0.05 -13.05 18.12
CA HIS A 121 -0.43 -13.03 16.69
C HIS A 121 -1.69 -13.83 16.41
N GLN A 122 -1.91 -14.96 17.11
CA GLN A 122 -3.13 -15.75 17.00
C GLN A 122 -4.35 -15.00 17.55
N ILE A 123 -4.18 -14.27 18.65
CA ILE A 123 -5.22 -13.38 19.20
C ILE A 123 -5.58 -12.31 18.17
N HIS A 124 -4.61 -11.69 17.51
CA HIS A 124 -4.88 -10.69 16.47
C HIS A 124 -5.71 -11.27 15.31
N THR A 125 -5.35 -12.43 14.80
CA THR A 125 -6.10 -13.15 13.76
C THR A 125 -7.52 -13.55 14.22
N PHE A 126 -7.66 -13.98 15.47
CA PHE A 126 -8.96 -14.32 16.05
C PHE A 126 -9.87 -13.08 16.14
N TYR A 127 -9.35 -11.96 16.65
CA TYR A 127 -10.10 -10.70 16.75
C TYR A 127 -10.47 -10.13 15.38
N GLU A 128 -9.61 -10.26 14.37
CA GLU A 128 -9.95 -9.93 12.97
C GLU A 128 -11.13 -10.78 12.46
N SER A 129 -11.10 -12.07 12.76
CA SER A 129 -12.18 -13.00 12.39
C SER A 129 -13.51 -12.54 13.00
N VAL A 130 -13.54 -12.30 14.31
CA VAL A 130 -14.77 -11.83 14.98
C VAL A 130 -15.19 -10.44 14.48
N GLY A 131 -14.25 -9.56 14.16
CA GLY A 131 -14.51 -8.27 13.52
C GLY A 131 -15.26 -8.42 12.19
N HIS A 132 -14.90 -9.41 11.36
CA HIS A 132 -15.66 -9.72 10.14
C HIS A 132 -17.08 -10.25 10.42
N MET A 133 -17.31 -10.98 11.51
CA MET A 133 -18.67 -11.36 11.92
C MET A 133 -19.48 -10.12 12.27
N ILE A 134 -18.97 -9.27 13.16
CA ILE A 134 -19.63 -8.05 13.64
C ILE A 134 -19.90 -7.09 12.47
N GLN A 135 -19.00 -7.00 11.49
CA GLN A 135 -19.22 -6.21 10.26
C GLN A 135 -20.49 -6.64 9.51
N ALA A 136 -20.84 -7.92 9.55
CA ALA A 136 -22.00 -8.47 8.87
C ALA A 136 -23.33 -8.25 9.60
N GLU A 137 -23.30 -7.76 10.86
CA GLU A 137 -24.50 -7.41 11.60
C GLU A 137 -25.19 -6.19 10.96
N SER A 138 -26.47 -6.36 10.69
CA SER A 138 -27.35 -5.38 10.06
C SER A 138 -27.88 -4.33 11.03
N ASP A 139 -28.12 -4.72 12.28
CA ASP A 139 -28.62 -3.82 13.32
C ASP A 139 -27.46 -3.00 13.93
N PRO A 140 -27.45 -1.66 13.76
CA PRO A 140 -26.38 -0.82 14.28
C PRO A 140 -26.21 -0.89 15.80
N HIS A 141 -27.30 -1.08 16.55
CA HIS A 141 -27.25 -1.15 18.01
C HIS A 141 -26.60 -2.45 18.49
N LYS A 142 -27.00 -3.59 17.90
CA LYS A 142 -26.37 -4.88 18.18
C LYS A 142 -24.93 -4.92 17.74
N ARG A 143 -24.61 -4.33 16.58
CA ARG A 143 -23.24 -4.24 16.10
C ARG A 143 -22.34 -3.49 17.08
N ASP A 144 -22.81 -2.37 17.63
CA ASP A 144 -22.06 -1.61 18.64
C ASP A 144 -21.94 -2.39 19.96
N GLU A 145 -23.01 -3.05 20.42
CA GLU A 145 -22.98 -3.95 21.59
C GLU A 145 -21.94 -5.07 21.42
N TYR A 146 -21.91 -5.73 20.27
CA TYR A 146 -20.94 -6.78 19.97
C TYR A 146 -19.52 -6.24 19.89
N LEU A 147 -19.31 -5.05 19.33
CA LEU A 147 -18.00 -4.40 19.32
C LEU A 147 -17.52 -4.08 20.74
N GLN A 148 -18.40 -3.54 21.59
CA GLN A 148 -18.07 -3.26 23.00
C GLN A 148 -17.69 -4.54 23.75
N ARG A 149 -18.41 -5.64 23.53
CA ARG A 149 -18.10 -6.95 24.14
C ARG A 149 -16.78 -7.52 23.62
N LEU A 150 -16.51 -7.43 22.31
CA LEU A 150 -15.24 -7.89 21.72
C LEU A 150 -14.05 -7.11 22.30
N MET A 151 -14.19 -5.78 22.43
CA MET A 151 -13.10 -4.92 22.89
C MET A 151 -13.01 -4.80 24.41
N ALA A 152 -13.83 -5.52 25.18
CA ALA A 152 -13.87 -5.42 26.63
C ALA A 152 -12.51 -5.73 27.30
N LEU A 153 -11.85 -6.84 26.91
CA LEU A 153 -10.57 -7.23 27.51
C LEU A 153 -9.43 -6.24 27.16
N PRO A 154 -9.21 -5.86 25.89
CA PRO A 154 -8.22 -4.83 25.55
C PRO A 154 -8.51 -3.47 26.20
N ASN A 155 -9.78 -3.05 26.23
CA ASN A 155 -10.16 -1.74 26.81
C ASN A 155 -9.97 -1.70 28.32
N GLN A 156 -10.27 -2.79 29.03
CA GLN A 156 -10.00 -2.89 30.45
C GLN A 156 -8.49 -2.74 30.72
N LYS A 157 -7.66 -3.49 29.99
CA LYS A 157 -6.20 -3.45 30.16
C LYS A 157 -5.63 -2.08 29.78
N TRP A 158 -6.13 -1.46 28.72
CA TRP A 158 -5.79 -0.10 28.33
C TRP A 158 -6.11 0.89 29.44
N GLY A 159 -7.34 0.85 29.98
CA GLY A 159 -7.77 1.72 31.07
C GLY A 159 -6.92 1.57 32.34
N GLU A 160 -6.53 0.35 32.70
CA GLU A 160 -5.59 0.08 33.79
C GLU A 160 -4.24 0.76 33.57
N ILE A 161 -3.63 0.57 32.38
CA ILE A 161 -2.33 1.14 32.04
C ILE A 161 -2.39 2.68 32.04
N ILE A 162 -3.40 3.27 31.40
CA ILE A 162 -3.57 4.72 31.35
C ILE A 162 -3.83 5.28 32.76
N GLY A 163 -4.63 4.60 33.58
CA GLY A 163 -4.88 4.99 34.97
C GLY A 163 -3.61 5.01 35.81
N GLN A 164 -2.71 4.04 35.63
CA GLN A 164 -1.41 3.99 36.29
C GLN A 164 -0.45 5.06 35.73
N ALA A 165 -0.40 5.24 34.41
CA ALA A 165 0.45 6.23 33.75
C ALA A 165 0.12 7.68 34.15
N ARG A 166 -1.14 7.97 34.47
CA ARG A 166 -1.57 9.27 35.03
C ARG A 166 -0.99 9.56 36.41
N GLN A 167 -0.67 8.52 37.19
CA GLN A 167 -0.06 8.66 38.52
C GLN A 167 1.47 8.71 38.42
N SER A 168 2.05 7.85 37.58
CA SER A 168 3.49 7.86 37.30
C SER A 168 3.76 7.48 35.86
N VAL A 169 4.40 8.39 35.14
CA VAL A 169 4.83 8.20 33.75
C VAL A 169 5.86 7.07 33.62
N ASP A 170 6.59 6.73 34.69
CA ASP A 170 7.59 5.68 34.68
C ASP A 170 7.01 4.29 34.40
N VAL A 171 5.70 4.09 34.63
CA VAL A 171 5.01 2.85 34.29
C VAL A 171 5.11 2.55 32.80
N LEU A 172 5.05 3.58 31.94
CA LEU A 172 5.16 3.39 30.49
C LEU A 172 6.57 3.03 30.03
N LYS A 173 7.59 3.19 30.88
CA LYS A 173 8.98 2.79 30.58
C LYS A 173 9.21 1.30 30.77
N ASP A 174 8.31 0.61 31.48
CA ASP A 174 8.40 -0.83 31.73
C ASP A 174 8.23 -1.64 30.44
N GLN A 175 9.09 -2.63 30.23
CA GLN A 175 9.11 -3.40 28.98
C GLN A 175 7.85 -4.26 28.78
N ASP A 176 7.27 -4.78 29.85
CA ASP A 176 6.07 -5.60 29.78
C ASP A 176 4.84 -4.73 29.52
N VAL A 177 4.81 -3.51 30.08
CA VAL A 177 3.82 -2.50 29.73
C VAL A 177 3.92 -2.12 28.26
N ILE A 178 5.13 -1.87 27.73
CA ILE A 178 5.32 -1.53 26.30
C ILE A 178 4.82 -2.67 25.40
N ARG A 179 5.15 -3.93 25.71
CA ARG A 179 4.65 -5.10 24.97
C ARG A 179 3.13 -5.20 25.04
N THR A 180 2.55 -4.94 26.21
CA THR A 180 1.09 -4.98 26.41
C THR A 180 0.40 -3.88 25.59
N VAL A 181 0.92 -2.65 25.61
CA VAL A 181 0.44 -1.54 24.78
C VAL A 181 0.50 -1.89 23.30
N LEU A 182 1.64 -2.43 22.84
CA LEU A 182 1.80 -2.85 21.45
C LEU A 182 0.75 -3.89 21.04
N ASN A 183 0.56 -4.92 21.86
CA ASN A 183 -0.44 -5.96 21.63
C ASN A 183 -1.87 -5.36 21.55
N ILE A 184 -2.23 -4.45 22.46
CA ILE A 184 -3.54 -3.78 22.43
C ILE A 184 -3.73 -3.00 21.12
N LEU A 185 -2.72 -2.25 20.68
CA LEU A 185 -2.80 -1.48 19.43
C LEU A 185 -2.90 -2.39 18.21
N GLN A 186 -2.18 -3.52 18.19
CA GLN A 186 -2.25 -4.52 17.13
C GLN A 186 -3.61 -5.22 17.09
N THR A 187 -4.20 -5.59 18.24
CA THR A 187 -5.58 -6.06 18.32
C THR A 187 -6.56 -5.04 17.74
N ASN A 188 -6.45 -3.76 18.13
CA ASN A 188 -7.28 -2.69 17.57
C ASN A 188 -7.11 -2.57 16.05
N THR A 189 -5.90 -2.76 15.53
CA THR A 189 -5.58 -2.71 14.10
C THR A 189 -6.27 -3.84 13.33
N SER A 190 -6.23 -5.07 13.85
CA SER A 190 -6.93 -6.24 13.30
C SER A 190 -8.45 -6.05 13.27
N VAL A 191 -9.03 -5.52 14.36
CA VAL A 191 -10.47 -5.24 14.44
C VAL A 191 -10.88 -4.08 13.52
N ALA A 192 -10.09 -3.02 13.44
CA ALA A 192 -10.34 -1.88 12.55
C ALA A 192 -10.31 -2.31 11.07
N SER A 193 -9.33 -3.14 10.70
CA SER A 193 -9.15 -3.63 9.32
C SER A 193 -10.34 -4.49 8.85
N SER A 194 -10.91 -5.29 9.76
CA SER A 194 -12.04 -6.17 9.48
C SER A 194 -13.41 -5.47 9.52
N LEU A 195 -13.61 -4.50 10.42
CA LEU A 195 -14.86 -3.73 10.56
C LEU A 195 -15.00 -2.56 9.58
N GLY A 196 -13.90 -1.90 9.24
CA GLY A 196 -13.92 -0.67 8.46
C GLY A 196 -14.57 0.49 9.23
N THR A 197 -15.54 1.17 8.60
CA THR A 197 -16.15 2.40 9.14
C THR A 197 -16.89 2.21 10.47
N TYR A 198 -17.31 0.98 10.78
CA TYR A 198 -18.01 0.65 12.02
C TYR A 198 -17.11 0.63 13.26
N PHE A 199 -15.79 0.75 13.09
CA PHE A 199 -14.83 0.88 14.18
C PHE A 199 -14.85 2.26 14.87
N LEU A 200 -15.62 3.22 14.35
CA LEU A 200 -15.62 4.61 14.81
C LEU A 200 -15.87 4.76 16.32
N SER A 201 -16.80 4.00 16.90
CA SER A 201 -17.10 4.09 18.34
C SER A 201 -15.91 3.65 19.19
N GLN A 202 -15.22 2.59 18.80
CA GLN A 202 -14.02 2.09 19.49
C GLN A 202 -12.83 3.05 19.35
N ILE A 203 -12.51 3.52 18.14
CA ILE A 203 -11.37 4.45 17.99
C ILE A 203 -11.62 5.75 18.76
N SER A 204 -12.86 6.27 18.75
CA SER A 204 -13.22 7.49 19.47
C SER A 204 -12.99 7.36 20.98
N LEU A 205 -13.18 6.16 21.54
CA LEU A 205 -12.96 5.89 22.97
C LEU A 205 -11.48 6.02 23.36
N ILE A 206 -10.57 5.50 22.54
CA ILE A 206 -9.14 5.42 22.89
C ILE A 206 -8.28 6.53 22.26
N PHE A 207 -8.82 7.31 21.32
CA PHE A 207 -8.04 8.21 20.45
C PHE A 207 -7.17 9.22 21.22
N LEU A 208 -7.74 9.95 22.17
CA LEU A 208 -7.00 10.99 22.89
C LEU A 208 -5.92 10.39 23.80
N ASP A 209 -6.21 9.28 24.47
CA ASP A 209 -5.22 8.58 25.28
C ASP A 209 -4.09 8.02 24.39
N MET A 210 -4.43 7.49 23.20
CA MET A 210 -3.47 7.01 22.22
C MET A 210 -2.52 8.12 21.74
N LEU A 211 -3.02 9.32 21.45
CA LEU A 211 -2.19 10.48 21.09
C LEU A 211 -1.28 10.93 22.25
N ASN A 212 -1.75 10.84 23.50
CA ASN A 212 -0.91 11.14 24.65
C ASN A 212 0.22 10.12 24.81
N VAL A 213 -0.10 8.83 24.68
CA VAL A 213 0.88 7.73 24.71
C VAL A 213 1.90 7.88 23.58
N TYR A 214 1.45 8.21 22.36
CA TYR A 214 2.30 8.56 21.22
C TYR A 214 3.32 9.62 21.60
N ARG A 215 2.85 10.79 22.06
CA ARG A 215 3.71 11.93 22.39
C ARG A 215 4.74 11.54 23.45
N MET A 216 4.31 10.86 24.50
CA MET A 216 5.18 10.46 25.61
C MET A 216 6.27 9.49 25.16
N TYR A 217 5.94 8.51 24.32
CA TYR A 217 6.94 7.60 23.79
C TYR A 217 7.91 8.29 22.82
N SER A 218 7.44 9.21 22.00
CA SER A 218 8.32 10.02 21.13
C SER A 218 9.30 10.88 21.93
N GLU A 219 8.84 11.50 23.02
CA GLU A 219 9.70 12.25 23.95
C GLU A 219 10.71 11.33 24.64
N LEU A 220 10.28 10.16 25.13
CA LEU A 220 11.13 9.18 25.78
C LEU A 220 12.23 8.64 24.85
N ILE A 221 11.89 8.34 23.60
CA ILE A 221 12.85 7.92 22.57
C ILE A 221 13.90 9.03 22.35
N SER A 222 13.44 10.27 22.19
CA SER A 222 14.30 11.42 21.94
C SER A 222 15.29 11.64 23.09
N SER A 223 14.81 11.63 24.35
CA SER A 223 15.66 11.76 25.54
C SER A 223 16.63 10.58 25.67
N SER A 224 16.16 9.35 25.46
CA SER A 224 17.02 8.15 25.54
C SER A 224 18.16 8.18 24.52
N ILE A 225 17.92 8.73 23.32
CA ILE A 225 18.95 8.89 22.28
C ILE A 225 19.93 10.00 22.66
N ALA A 226 19.44 11.12 23.18
CA ALA A 226 20.28 12.23 23.60
C ALA A 226 21.23 11.85 24.75
N GLU A 227 20.75 11.06 25.72
CA GLU A 227 21.50 10.64 26.90
C GLU A 227 22.41 9.43 26.65
N GLY A 228 22.01 8.48 25.81
CA GLY A 228 22.66 7.17 25.67
C GLY A 228 23.88 7.11 24.72
N GLY A 229 24.33 8.24 24.18
CA GLY A 229 25.47 8.31 23.27
C GLY A 229 25.23 7.65 21.88
N PRO A 230 26.29 7.43 21.08
CA PRO A 230 26.16 7.11 19.64
C PRO A 230 25.48 5.77 19.32
N PHE A 231 25.35 4.85 20.28
CA PHE A 231 24.72 3.55 20.11
C PHE A 231 23.34 3.43 20.76
N ALA A 232 22.85 4.48 21.43
CA ALA A 232 21.55 4.50 22.12
C ALA A 232 20.40 4.03 21.21
N SER A 233 20.40 4.53 19.96
CA SER A 233 19.40 4.22 18.93
C SER A 233 19.36 2.74 18.51
N LYS A 234 20.41 1.97 18.80
CA LYS A 234 20.54 0.54 18.45
C LYS A 234 20.23 -0.39 19.62
N THR A 235 20.01 0.15 20.83
CA THR A 235 19.67 -0.63 22.02
C THR A 235 18.33 -1.36 21.85
N SER A 236 18.18 -2.52 22.49
CA SER A 236 16.93 -3.30 22.47
C SER A 236 15.75 -2.51 23.03
N TYR A 237 15.99 -1.65 24.02
CA TYR A 237 15.00 -0.77 24.62
C TYR A 237 14.46 0.27 23.63
N VAL A 238 15.35 1.05 22.98
CA VAL A 238 14.92 2.06 22.00
C VAL A 238 14.29 1.39 20.77
N LYS A 239 14.75 0.21 20.36
CA LYS A 239 14.09 -0.59 19.30
C LYS A 239 12.67 -1.01 19.70
N LEU A 240 12.46 -1.45 20.93
CA LEU A 240 11.13 -1.82 21.44
C LEU A 240 10.18 -0.61 21.47
N LEU A 241 10.66 0.55 21.92
CA LEU A 241 9.89 1.80 21.90
C LEU A 241 9.52 2.22 20.46
N ARG A 242 10.43 2.03 19.50
CA ARG A 242 10.20 2.30 18.07
C ARG A 242 9.28 1.29 17.38
N ASN A 243 9.06 0.11 17.96
CA ASN A 243 8.13 -0.88 17.42
C ASN A 243 6.67 -0.51 17.66
N LEU A 244 6.38 0.51 18.48
CA LEU A 244 5.08 1.17 18.44
C LEU A 244 4.89 1.75 17.03
N PRO A 245 3.81 1.40 16.30
CA PRO A 245 3.61 1.69 14.86
C PRO A 245 3.81 3.15 14.43
N ASP A 246 3.88 4.03 15.42
CA ASP A 246 3.73 5.46 15.39
C ASP A 246 5.06 6.20 15.69
N ALA A 247 6.05 5.50 16.24
CA ALA A 247 7.37 6.04 16.56
C ALA A 247 8.38 5.95 15.38
N ARG A 248 7.93 5.56 14.19
CA ARG A 248 8.70 5.65 12.95
C ARG A 248 8.43 7.00 12.30
N GLU A 249 9.46 7.85 12.19
CA GLU A 249 9.38 9.12 11.44
C GLU A 249 8.83 8.92 10.01
N SER A 250 9.08 7.75 9.40
CA SER A 250 8.59 7.43 8.05
C SER A 250 7.08 7.16 7.98
N GLU A 251 6.46 6.55 9.02
CA GLU A 251 5.02 6.21 8.99
C GLU A 251 4.13 7.45 9.06
N VAL A 252 4.60 8.53 9.68
CA VAL A 252 3.91 9.83 9.68
C VAL A 252 3.65 10.33 8.25
N LEU A 253 4.63 10.14 7.34
CA LEU A 253 4.48 10.49 5.93
C LEU A 253 3.40 9.64 5.25
N SER A 254 3.37 8.34 5.54
CA SER A 254 2.35 7.41 5.02
C SER A 254 0.95 7.72 5.55
N LEU A 255 0.84 8.10 6.83
CA LEU A 255 -0.41 8.53 7.45
C LEU A 255 -0.98 9.75 6.74
N PHE A 256 -0.18 10.81 6.54
CA PHE A 256 -0.64 11.99 5.81
C PHE A 256 -0.97 11.70 4.35
N ALA A 257 -0.19 10.85 3.66
CA ALA A 257 -0.51 10.43 2.31
C ALA A 257 -1.87 9.71 2.26
N THR A 258 -2.14 8.82 3.23
CA THR A 258 -3.41 8.09 3.35
C THR A 258 -4.58 9.03 3.63
N ILE A 259 -4.42 9.99 4.55
CA ILE A 259 -5.43 11.01 4.86
C ILE A 259 -5.74 11.85 3.62
N ILE A 260 -4.72 12.32 2.90
CA ILE A 260 -4.91 13.12 1.67
C ILE A 260 -5.59 12.31 0.57
N ASN A 261 -5.20 11.05 0.36
CA ASN A 261 -5.89 10.18 -0.60
C ASN A 261 -7.36 9.94 -0.25
N LYS A 262 -7.69 9.91 1.05
CA LYS A 262 -9.06 9.69 1.53
C LYS A 262 -9.94 10.94 1.45
N TYR A 263 -9.45 12.07 1.95
CA TYR A 263 -10.20 13.32 2.08
C TYR A 263 -10.02 14.28 0.89
N LYS A 264 -8.99 14.06 0.08
CA LYS A 264 -8.70 14.79 -1.16
C LYS A 264 -8.70 16.31 -0.95
N ALA A 265 -9.46 17.05 -1.76
CA ALA A 265 -9.53 18.51 -1.74
C ALA A 265 -9.91 19.10 -0.37
N ALA A 266 -10.55 18.34 0.53
CA ALA A 266 -10.82 18.81 1.89
C ALA A 266 -9.56 19.05 2.72
N MET A 267 -8.41 18.50 2.31
CA MET A 267 -7.11 18.71 2.98
C MET A 267 -6.33 19.91 2.44
N ILE A 268 -6.82 20.63 1.43
CA ILE A 268 -6.05 21.70 0.76
C ILE A 268 -5.53 22.74 1.77
N ASP A 269 -6.38 23.17 2.71
CA ASP A 269 -6.03 24.20 3.69
C ASP A 269 -5.03 23.71 4.76
N ASP A 270 -4.96 22.39 4.99
CA ASP A 270 -4.05 21.76 5.95
C ASP A 270 -2.69 21.38 5.34
N VAL A 271 -2.62 21.19 4.01
CA VAL A 271 -1.39 20.79 3.31
C VAL A 271 -0.21 21.73 3.59
N PRO A 272 -0.34 23.08 3.60
CA PRO A 272 0.79 23.95 3.89
C PRO A 272 1.45 23.66 5.24
N ARG A 273 0.65 23.38 6.27
CA ARG A 273 1.14 23.09 7.62
C ARG A 273 1.81 21.72 7.70
N ILE A 274 1.27 20.72 6.99
CA ILE A 274 1.90 19.40 6.86
C ILE A 274 3.24 19.55 6.13
N PHE A 275 3.25 20.28 5.02
CA PHE A 275 4.43 20.50 4.19
C PHE A 275 5.55 21.19 4.97
N GLU A 276 5.24 22.26 5.70
CA GLU A 276 6.20 22.95 6.57
C GLU A 276 6.81 22.02 7.63
N ALA A 277 6.01 21.14 8.22
CA ALA A 277 6.45 20.25 9.29
C ALA A 277 7.36 19.10 8.79
N VAL A 278 7.12 18.56 7.59
CA VAL A 278 7.78 17.30 7.15
C VAL A 278 8.65 17.43 5.90
N PHE A 279 8.48 18.46 5.07
CA PHE A 279 9.11 18.47 3.74
C PHE A 279 10.63 18.66 3.81
N GLN A 280 11.09 19.79 4.36
CA GLN A 280 12.50 20.19 4.32
C GLN A 280 13.38 19.22 5.12
N CYS A 281 12.97 18.88 6.35
CA CYS A 281 13.73 17.97 7.21
C CYS A 281 13.86 16.58 6.58
N THR A 282 12.79 16.05 5.99
CA THR A 282 12.84 14.74 5.31
C THR A 282 13.69 14.80 4.03
N LEU A 283 13.56 15.88 3.24
CA LEU A 283 14.33 16.05 2.01
C LEU A 283 15.85 16.07 2.29
N GLU A 284 16.28 16.82 3.30
CA GLU A 284 17.68 16.87 3.74
C GLU A 284 18.19 15.53 4.27
N MET A 285 17.32 14.70 4.84
CA MET A 285 17.70 13.35 5.27
C MET A 285 17.91 12.41 4.09
N ILE A 286 16.97 12.39 3.13
CA ILE A 286 16.95 11.37 2.08
C ILE A 286 17.92 11.64 0.93
N THR A 287 18.34 12.90 0.74
CA THR A 287 19.18 13.33 -0.40
C THR A 287 20.68 13.26 -0.14
N LYS A 288 21.13 12.97 1.09
CA LYS A 288 22.56 12.89 1.45
C LYS A 288 23.31 11.78 0.70
N ASN A 289 22.64 10.65 0.49
CA ASN A 289 23.16 9.51 -0.27
C ASN A 289 21.99 8.67 -0.80
N PHE A 290 22.28 7.59 -1.52
CA PHE A 290 21.30 6.67 -2.12
C PHE A 290 21.04 5.40 -1.30
N GLU A 291 21.61 5.26 -0.09
CA GLU A 291 21.50 4.02 0.71
C GLU A 291 20.68 4.20 1.99
N ASP A 292 20.76 5.36 2.64
CA ASP A 292 20.12 5.60 3.93
C ASP A 292 18.61 5.91 3.83
N TYR A 293 17.84 5.54 4.84
CA TYR A 293 16.42 5.86 4.97
C TYR A 293 15.52 5.45 3.76
N PRO A 294 15.62 4.22 3.22
CA PRO A 294 14.82 3.79 2.07
C PRO A 294 13.30 3.88 2.32
N GLU A 295 12.84 3.56 3.54
CA GLU A 295 11.43 3.70 3.90
C GLU A 295 10.94 5.16 3.86
N HIS A 296 11.79 6.12 4.27
CA HIS A 296 11.41 7.54 4.28
C HIS A 296 11.28 8.06 2.85
N ARG A 297 12.19 7.66 1.96
CA ARG A 297 12.12 8.04 0.53
C ARG A 297 10.79 7.61 -0.08
N LEU A 298 10.46 6.33 0.04
CA LEU A 298 9.24 5.78 -0.57
C LEU A 298 7.99 6.53 -0.06
N LYS A 299 7.90 6.74 1.25
CA LYS A 299 6.73 7.39 1.86
C LYS A 299 6.69 8.90 1.63
N PHE A 300 7.85 9.57 1.54
CA PHE A 300 7.96 10.98 1.16
C PHE A 300 7.42 11.23 -0.24
N PHE A 301 7.84 10.45 -1.23
CA PHE A 301 7.33 10.60 -2.60
C PHE A 301 5.88 10.13 -2.74
N SER A 302 5.43 9.17 -1.93
CA SER A 302 4.01 8.82 -1.83
C SER A 302 3.16 10.00 -1.32
N LEU A 303 3.63 10.71 -0.29
CA LEU A 303 2.98 11.93 0.22
C LEU A 303 2.95 13.04 -0.83
N LEU A 304 4.08 13.33 -1.47
CA LEU A 304 4.13 14.34 -2.54
C LEU A 304 3.19 14.00 -3.70
N ARG A 305 3.11 12.72 -4.08
CA ARG A 305 2.16 12.25 -5.09
C ARG A 305 0.71 12.43 -4.65
N ALA A 306 0.35 12.09 -3.41
CA ALA A 306 -0.99 12.33 -2.89
C ALA A 306 -1.36 13.83 -2.93
N ILE A 307 -0.43 14.71 -2.52
CA ILE A 307 -0.62 16.16 -2.59
C ILE A 307 -0.80 16.62 -4.04
N ALA A 308 0.06 16.19 -4.96
CA ALA A 308 -0.03 16.59 -6.37
C ALA A 308 -1.34 16.11 -7.01
N THR A 309 -1.78 14.88 -6.74
CA THR A 309 -3.00 14.32 -7.36
C THR A 309 -4.29 14.92 -6.78
N HIS A 310 -4.33 15.26 -5.50
CA HIS A 310 -5.59 15.62 -4.83
C HIS A 310 -5.67 17.04 -4.28
N CYS A 311 -4.52 17.68 -4.07
CA CYS A 311 -4.40 18.99 -3.45
C CYS A 311 -3.47 19.90 -4.27
N PHE A 312 -3.49 19.81 -5.60
CA PHE A 312 -2.62 20.60 -6.47
C PHE A 312 -2.71 22.11 -6.21
N HIS A 313 -3.89 22.63 -5.83
CA HIS A 313 -4.05 24.03 -5.49
C HIS A 313 -3.15 24.48 -4.30
N ALA A 314 -2.85 23.59 -3.36
CA ALA A 314 -1.89 23.88 -2.29
C ALA A 314 -0.44 23.98 -2.81
N LEU A 315 -0.09 23.25 -3.89
CA LEU A 315 1.25 23.30 -4.49
C LEU A 315 1.49 24.59 -5.26
N ILE A 316 0.48 25.12 -5.96
CA ILE A 316 0.63 26.38 -6.71
C ILE A 316 0.71 27.61 -5.80
N GLN A 317 0.27 27.49 -4.55
CA GLN A 317 0.41 28.53 -3.52
C GLN A 317 1.81 28.54 -2.88
N LEU A 318 2.65 27.56 -3.17
CA LEU A 318 4.03 27.53 -2.68
C LEU A 318 4.84 28.69 -3.28
N SER A 319 5.83 29.18 -2.51
CA SER A 319 6.80 30.13 -3.04
C SER A 319 7.62 29.50 -4.18
N SER A 320 8.17 30.32 -5.08
CA SER A 320 9.02 29.84 -6.18
C SER A 320 10.22 29.02 -5.70
N GLN A 321 10.76 29.34 -4.51
CA GLN A 321 11.85 28.58 -3.90
C GLN A 321 11.38 27.19 -3.44
N GLN A 322 10.21 27.08 -2.81
CA GLN A 322 9.65 25.79 -2.40
C GLN A 322 9.26 24.93 -3.60
N LEU A 323 8.64 25.52 -4.63
CA LEU A 323 8.33 24.79 -5.86
C LEU A 323 9.60 24.28 -6.56
N LYS A 324 10.67 25.07 -6.54
CA LYS A 324 11.98 24.60 -7.03
C LYS A 324 12.48 23.39 -6.24
N LEU A 325 12.40 23.39 -4.92
CA LEU A 325 12.79 22.23 -4.10
C LEU A 325 11.93 20.99 -4.42
N VAL A 326 10.63 21.17 -4.67
CA VAL A 326 9.75 20.08 -5.12
C VAL A 326 10.25 19.52 -6.46
N MET A 327 10.50 20.38 -7.45
CA MET A 327 11.00 19.94 -8.76
C MET A 327 12.37 19.26 -8.67
N ASP A 328 13.30 19.82 -7.89
CA ASP A 328 14.62 19.23 -7.66
C ASP A 328 14.50 17.85 -6.98
N SER A 329 13.55 17.68 -6.04
CA SER A 329 13.28 16.38 -5.38
C SER A 329 12.71 15.34 -6.35
N ILE A 330 11.87 15.75 -7.31
CA ILE A 330 11.32 14.87 -8.35
C ILE A 330 12.43 14.40 -9.28
N VAL A 331 13.32 15.31 -9.68
CA VAL A 331 14.50 14.99 -10.50
C VAL A 331 15.40 13.99 -9.79
N TRP A 332 15.66 14.21 -8.50
CA TRP A 332 16.41 13.27 -7.68
C TRP A 332 15.73 11.89 -7.63
N ALA A 333 14.39 11.85 -7.49
CA ALA A 333 13.64 10.60 -7.39
C ALA A 333 13.73 9.76 -8.66
N PHE A 334 13.48 10.33 -9.84
CA PHE A 334 13.51 9.53 -11.08
C PHE A 334 14.94 9.14 -11.51
N ARG A 335 15.97 9.80 -10.99
CA ARG A 335 17.38 9.39 -11.13
C ARG A 335 17.79 8.27 -10.16
N HIS A 336 16.94 7.92 -9.20
CA HIS A 336 17.27 6.96 -8.15
C HIS A 336 17.53 5.55 -8.70
N THR A 337 18.37 4.79 -8.00
CA THR A 337 18.73 3.41 -8.39
C THR A 337 17.66 2.38 -7.99
N GLU A 338 16.92 2.62 -6.91
CA GLU A 338 15.74 1.81 -6.60
C GLU A 338 14.59 2.10 -7.56
N ARG A 339 14.16 1.06 -8.28
CA ARG A 339 13.08 1.09 -9.26
C ARG A 339 11.79 1.74 -8.74
N ASN A 340 11.36 1.38 -7.53
CA ASN A 340 10.09 1.88 -6.98
C ASN A 340 10.11 3.40 -6.76
N ILE A 341 11.25 3.95 -6.31
CA ILE A 341 11.44 5.39 -6.11
C ILE A 341 11.47 6.08 -7.48
N ALA A 342 12.22 5.52 -8.44
CA ALA A 342 12.32 6.08 -9.77
C ALA A 342 10.96 6.14 -10.49
N GLU A 343 10.21 5.04 -10.48
CA GLU A 343 8.86 4.98 -11.04
C GLU A 343 7.90 5.94 -10.32
N THR A 344 7.99 6.08 -8.99
CA THR A 344 7.17 7.03 -8.23
C THR A 344 7.48 8.48 -8.64
N GLY A 345 8.77 8.82 -8.79
CA GLY A 345 9.23 10.13 -9.27
C GLY A 345 8.71 10.47 -10.66
N LEU A 346 8.79 9.52 -11.61
CA LEU A 346 8.26 9.71 -12.96
C LEU A 346 6.75 9.88 -12.99
N ASN A 347 6.01 9.08 -12.22
CA ASN A 347 4.56 9.23 -12.11
C ASN A 347 4.17 10.58 -11.50
N LEU A 348 4.90 11.03 -10.47
CA LEU A 348 4.70 12.34 -9.85
C LEU A 348 4.97 13.47 -10.85
N LEU A 349 6.07 13.39 -11.61
CA LEU A 349 6.36 14.36 -12.66
C LEU A 349 5.24 14.42 -13.70
N LEU A 350 4.79 13.27 -14.20
CA LEU A 350 3.72 13.20 -15.19
C LEU A 350 2.41 13.84 -14.68
N GLU A 351 2.07 13.59 -13.41
CA GLU A 351 0.91 14.21 -12.76
C GLU A 351 1.06 15.74 -12.66
N MET A 352 2.24 16.20 -12.22
CA MET A 352 2.55 17.63 -12.12
C MET A 352 2.45 18.33 -13.49
N LEU A 353 2.98 17.72 -14.54
CA LEU A 353 2.88 18.25 -15.90
C LEU A 353 1.42 18.42 -16.33
N LYS A 354 0.57 17.41 -16.12
CA LYS A 354 -0.85 17.49 -16.45
C LYS A 354 -1.58 18.59 -15.67
N ASN A 355 -1.29 18.69 -14.38
CA ASN A 355 -1.92 19.69 -13.52
C ASN A 355 -1.51 21.13 -13.89
N PHE A 356 -0.22 21.37 -14.14
CA PHE A 356 0.24 22.69 -14.58
C PHE A 356 -0.27 23.07 -15.96
N GLN A 357 -0.34 22.11 -16.89
CA GLN A 357 -0.92 22.32 -18.21
C GLN A 357 -2.40 22.77 -18.16
N ALA A 358 -3.15 22.30 -17.17
CA ALA A 358 -4.55 22.70 -16.94
C ALA A 358 -4.70 23.96 -16.06
N SER A 359 -3.60 24.55 -15.59
CA SER A 359 -3.61 25.68 -14.66
C SER A 359 -3.32 27.02 -15.34
N GLU A 360 -3.66 28.12 -14.66
CA GLU A 360 -3.30 29.48 -15.08
C GLU A 360 -1.77 29.74 -15.07
N PHE A 361 -1.01 28.91 -14.36
CA PHE A 361 0.45 29.01 -14.25
C PHE A 361 1.20 28.21 -15.33
N CYS A 362 0.50 27.69 -16.35
CA CYS A 362 1.08 26.88 -17.43
C CYS A 362 2.32 27.55 -18.05
N ASN A 363 2.19 28.76 -18.60
CA ASN A 363 3.31 29.46 -19.24
C ASN A 363 4.49 29.69 -18.28
N GLN A 364 4.22 30.16 -17.06
CA GLN A 364 5.27 30.43 -16.06
C GLN A 364 6.03 29.16 -15.68
N PHE A 365 5.31 28.05 -15.45
CA PHE A 365 5.90 26.78 -15.08
C PHE A 365 6.81 26.24 -16.20
N TYR A 366 6.30 26.16 -17.44
CA TYR A 366 7.04 25.59 -18.55
C TYR A 366 8.19 26.50 -19.01
N ARG A 367 8.05 27.83 -18.95
CA ARG A 367 9.18 28.74 -19.19
C ARG A 367 10.34 28.48 -18.23
N THR A 368 10.05 28.06 -17.01
CA THR A 368 11.07 27.81 -15.97
C THR A 368 11.65 26.40 -16.07
N TYR A 369 10.81 25.37 -16.27
CA TYR A 369 11.21 23.97 -16.08
C TYR A 369 11.22 23.12 -17.35
N PHE A 370 10.66 23.55 -18.48
CA PHE A 370 10.51 22.70 -19.68
C PHE A 370 11.84 22.09 -20.14
N LEU A 371 12.85 22.95 -20.39
CA LEU A 371 14.15 22.50 -20.91
C LEU A 371 14.89 21.61 -19.92
N THR A 372 14.80 21.94 -18.63
CA THR A 372 15.38 21.11 -17.57
C THR A 372 14.70 19.75 -17.53
N ILE A 373 13.38 19.67 -17.57
CA ILE A 373 12.66 18.38 -17.56
C ILE A 373 13.03 17.55 -18.78
N GLU A 374 13.04 18.15 -19.98
CA GLU A 374 13.43 17.47 -21.22
C GLU A 374 14.85 16.90 -21.11
N GLN A 375 15.81 17.73 -20.70
CA GLN A 375 17.21 17.33 -20.54
C GLN A 375 17.37 16.18 -19.55
N GLU A 376 16.74 16.28 -18.38
CA GLU A 376 16.87 15.30 -17.31
C GLU A 376 16.21 13.97 -17.69
N ILE A 377 15.07 13.99 -18.39
CA ILE A 377 14.41 12.78 -18.87
C ILE A 377 15.23 12.09 -19.95
N PHE A 378 15.80 12.83 -20.92
CA PHE A 378 16.70 12.23 -21.89
C PHE A 378 17.94 11.63 -21.22
N ALA A 379 18.54 12.33 -20.25
CA ALA A 379 19.72 11.83 -19.54
C ALA A 379 19.46 10.49 -18.83
N VAL A 380 18.31 10.34 -18.18
CA VAL A 380 17.93 9.09 -17.47
C VAL A 380 17.46 8.01 -18.44
N LEU A 381 16.71 8.38 -19.48
CA LEU A 381 16.27 7.46 -20.52
C LEU A 381 17.46 6.77 -21.22
N THR A 382 18.59 7.47 -21.33
CA THR A 382 19.81 6.96 -21.93
C THR A 382 20.76 6.31 -20.94
N ASP A 383 20.42 6.29 -19.65
CA ASP A 383 21.14 5.49 -18.67
C ASP A 383 20.64 4.05 -18.74
N THR A 384 21.57 3.12 -18.95
CA THR A 384 21.29 1.68 -19.02
C THR A 384 20.69 1.12 -17.73
N PHE A 385 20.81 1.84 -16.61
CA PHE A 385 20.28 1.45 -15.31
C PHE A 385 18.75 1.69 -15.21
N HIS A 386 18.19 2.68 -15.90
CA HIS A 386 16.80 3.11 -15.73
C HIS A 386 15.83 2.55 -16.78
N LYS A 387 16.22 1.48 -17.49
CA LYS A 387 15.36 0.76 -18.46
C LYS A 387 13.96 0.43 -17.95
N PRO A 388 13.75 0.01 -16.68
CA PRO A 388 12.40 -0.29 -16.19
C PRO A 388 11.43 0.90 -16.27
N GLY A 389 11.94 2.14 -16.24
CA GLY A 389 11.15 3.37 -16.34
C GLY A 389 10.79 3.79 -17.77
N PHE A 390 11.24 3.06 -18.80
CA PHE A 390 11.13 3.44 -20.22
C PHE A 390 9.74 3.95 -20.61
N LYS A 391 8.68 3.22 -20.24
CA LYS A 391 7.30 3.62 -20.53
C LYS A 391 6.97 5.02 -20.02
N LEU A 392 7.35 5.35 -18.80
CA LEU A 392 7.03 6.64 -18.19
C LEU A 392 7.89 7.77 -18.78
N HIS A 393 9.16 7.52 -19.09
CA HIS A 393 10.01 8.46 -19.82
C HIS A 393 9.39 8.86 -21.15
N VAL A 394 8.94 7.86 -21.94
CA VAL A 394 8.29 8.08 -23.24
C VAL A 394 7.01 8.90 -23.09
N LEU A 395 6.17 8.60 -22.10
CA LEU A 395 4.93 9.35 -21.84
C LEU A 395 5.21 10.81 -21.48
N ILE A 396 6.22 11.07 -20.65
CA ILE A 396 6.61 12.43 -20.27
C ILE A 396 7.12 13.21 -21.48
N LEU A 397 8.03 12.62 -22.27
CA LEU A 397 8.55 13.25 -23.49
C LEU A 397 7.43 13.51 -24.49
N GLN A 398 6.54 12.56 -24.72
CA GLN A 398 5.40 12.73 -25.60
C GLN A 398 4.52 13.91 -25.15
N GLN A 399 4.24 14.02 -23.84
CA GLN A 399 3.46 15.13 -23.30
C GLN A 399 4.13 16.48 -23.57
N LEU A 400 5.45 16.59 -23.37
CA LEU A 400 6.19 17.82 -23.67
C LEU A 400 6.13 18.18 -25.16
N PHE A 401 6.30 17.19 -26.05
CA PHE A 401 6.29 17.39 -27.50
C PHE A 401 4.90 17.74 -28.04
N CYS A 402 3.84 17.16 -27.45
CA CYS A 402 2.47 17.56 -27.74
C CYS A 402 2.17 19.00 -27.28
N LEU A 403 2.71 19.40 -26.12
CA LEU A 403 2.45 20.71 -25.53
C LEU A 403 3.01 21.86 -26.37
N VAL A 404 4.23 21.73 -26.93
CA VAL A 404 4.88 22.81 -27.70
C VAL A 404 4.20 23.13 -29.03
N GLU A 405 3.43 22.18 -29.56
CA GLU A 405 2.59 22.35 -30.76
C GLU A 405 1.13 22.67 -30.41
N SER A 406 0.80 22.75 -29.11
CA SER A 406 -0.54 23.09 -28.64
C SER A 406 -0.73 24.60 -28.56
N SER A 407 -1.98 25.05 -28.54
CA SER A 407 -2.33 26.46 -28.29
C SER A 407 -2.25 26.86 -26.81
N LEU A 408 -1.81 25.96 -25.92
CA LEU A 408 -1.75 26.22 -24.47
C LEU A 408 -0.49 27.00 -24.06
N LEU A 409 0.62 26.81 -24.78
CA LEU A 409 1.87 27.52 -24.58
C LEU A 409 1.93 28.75 -25.49
N THR A 410 1.62 29.91 -24.94
CA THR A 410 1.57 31.18 -25.68
C THR A 410 2.83 32.02 -25.51
N GLU A 411 3.59 31.79 -24.43
CA GLU A 411 4.85 32.49 -24.16
C GLU A 411 6.06 31.73 -24.74
N PRO A 412 7.13 32.44 -25.13
CA PRO A 412 8.35 31.81 -25.62
C PRO A 412 9.07 31.07 -24.49
N LEU A 413 9.52 29.85 -24.78
CA LEU A 413 10.35 29.03 -23.87
C LEU A 413 11.82 29.48 -23.81
N TRP A 414 12.23 30.42 -24.67
CA TRP A 414 13.57 30.96 -24.72
C TRP A 414 13.62 32.42 -24.25
N ASP A 415 14.78 32.85 -23.76
CA ASP A 415 15.05 34.27 -23.56
C ASP A 415 15.56 34.88 -24.87
N ALA A 416 14.77 35.81 -25.44
CA ALA A 416 15.10 36.53 -26.67
C ALA A 416 16.44 37.29 -26.61
N ALA A 417 16.94 37.61 -25.41
CA ALA A 417 18.23 38.26 -25.22
C ALA A 417 19.42 37.28 -25.35
N THR A 418 19.18 35.98 -25.22
CA THR A 418 20.24 34.94 -25.18
C THR A 418 20.40 34.16 -26.47
N VAL A 419 19.41 34.24 -27.38
CA VAL A 419 19.42 33.52 -28.65
C VAL A 419 19.94 34.39 -29.80
N PRO A 420 20.72 33.81 -30.73
CA PRO A 420 21.32 34.56 -31.84
C PRO A 420 20.30 35.01 -32.91
N TYR A 421 19.12 34.39 -32.95
CA TYR A 421 18.01 34.77 -33.83
C TYR A 421 16.68 34.47 -33.15
N GLN A 422 15.61 35.11 -33.63
CA GLN A 422 14.27 34.86 -33.11
C GLN A 422 13.67 33.58 -33.71
N TYR A 423 13.10 32.76 -32.84
CA TYR A 423 12.35 31.56 -33.24
C TYR A 423 10.90 31.93 -33.59
N PRO A 424 10.31 31.28 -34.61
CA PRO A 424 8.94 31.57 -35.04
C PRO A 424 7.89 31.01 -34.06
N ASN A 425 8.20 29.92 -33.35
CA ASN A 425 7.31 29.28 -32.37
C ASN A 425 8.11 28.36 -31.44
N ASN A 426 7.47 27.89 -30.37
CA ASN A 426 8.05 26.97 -29.39
C ASN A 426 8.47 25.62 -29.99
N GLY A 427 7.69 25.07 -30.94
CA GLY A 427 8.01 23.81 -31.60
C GLY A 427 9.36 23.82 -32.32
N MET A 428 9.65 24.90 -33.06
CA MET A 428 10.93 25.08 -33.76
C MET A 428 12.10 25.25 -32.80
N PHE A 429 11.91 26.03 -31.72
CA PHE A 429 12.94 26.20 -30.69
C PHE A 429 13.29 24.88 -30.01
N VAL A 430 12.27 24.13 -29.55
CA VAL A 430 12.47 22.86 -28.86
C VAL A 430 13.09 21.84 -29.82
N ARG A 431 12.65 21.77 -31.08
CA ARG A 431 13.28 20.88 -32.07
C ARG A 431 14.78 21.10 -32.21
N GLU A 432 15.22 22.36 -32.35
CA GLU A 432 16.65 22.66 -32.45
C GLU A 432 17.39 22.36 -31.15
N TYR A 433 16.79 22.70 -30.01
CA TYR A 433 17.33 22.38 -28.68
C TYR A 433 17.53 20.87 -28.50
N THR A 434 16.51 20.04 -28.79
CA THR A 434 16.59 18.58 -28.69
C THR A 434 17.68 18.01 -29.60
N ILE A 435 17.79 18.50 -30.85
CA ILE A 435 18.84 18.05 -31.78
C ILE A 435 20.22 18.37 -31.21
N LYS A 436 20.42 19.59 -30.68
CA LYS A 436 21.68 20.00 -30.09
C LYS A 436 22.02 19.19 -28.83
N LEU A 437 21.03 18.95 -27.97
CA LEU A 437 21.17 18.15 -26.76
C LEU A 437 21.62 16.72 -27.09
N LEU A 438 20.88 16.03 -27.97
CA LEU A 438 21.18 14.65 -28.34
C LEU A 438 22.48 14.53 -29.14
N SER A 439 22.79 15.48 -30.01
CA SER A 439 24.08 15.48 -30.75
C SER A 439 25.27 15.63 -29.80
N THR A 440 25.11 16.38 -28.71
CA THR A 440 26.16 16.56 -27.70
C THR A 440 26.31 15.32 -26.82
N SER A 441 25.20 14.70 -26.42
CA SER A 441 25.20 13.50 -25.57
C SER A 441 25.61 12.23 -26.32
N PHE A 442 25.38 12.16 -27.64
CA PHE A 442 25.67 10.99 -28.48
C PHE A 442 26.62 11.32 -29.65
N PRO A 443 27.90 11.61 -29.38
CA PRO A 443 28.86 11.99 -30.43
C PRO A 443 29.14 10.87 -31.44
N ASN A 444 28.71 9.64 -31.15
CA ASN A 444 28.81 8.48 -32.04
C ASN A 444 27.68 8.42 -33.09
N MET A 445 26.61 9.20 -32.93
CA MET A 445 25.53 9.29 -33.91
C MET A 445 25.77 10.48 -34.81
N THR A 446 25.47 10.31 -36.11
CA THR A 446 25.58 11.40 -37.06
C THR A 446 24.51 12.46 -36.79
N ALA A 447 24.82 13.73 -37.06
CA ALA A 447 23.85 14.82 -36.94
C ALA A 447 22.57 14.54 -37.77
N THR A 448 22.70 13.83 -38.89
CA THR A 448 21.58 13.41 -39.73
C THR A 448 20.66 12.41 -39.02
N GLU A 449 21.22 11.38 -38.37
CA GLU A 449 20.42 10.38 -37.61
C GLU A 449 19.69 11.02 -36.44
N VAL A 450 20.37 11.89 -35.68
CA VAL A 450 19.75 12.64 -34.57
C VAL A 450 18.63 13.54 -35.10
N THR A 451 18.84 14.23 -36.22
CA THR A 451 17.81 15.10 -36.83
C THR A 451 16.60 14.29 -37.30
N GLN A 452 16.81 13.13 -37.92
CA GLN A 452 15.74 12.23 -38.36
C GLN A 452 14.92 11.71 -37.18
N LEU A 453 15.57 11.30 -36.09
CA LEU A 453 14.90 10.90 -34.87
C LEU A 453 13.99 12.02 -34.34
N VAL A 454 14.55 13.22 -34.11
CA VAL A 454 13.78 14.33 -33.53
C VAL A 454 12.59 14.68 -34.43
N ASN A 455 12.78 14.73 -35.75
CA ASN A 455 11.65 14.94 -36.68
C ASN A 455 10.59 13.84 -36.56
N GLY A 456 10.99 12.56 -36.50
CA GLY A 456 10.09 11.44 -36.27
C GLY A 456 9.31 11.52 -34.96
N LEU A 457 9.93 12.02 -33.88
CA LEU A 457 9.24 12.28 -32.60
C LEU A 457 8.17 13.36 -32.74
N PHE A 458 8.45 14.46 -33.44
CA PHE A 458 7.46 15.51 -33.69
C PHE A 458 6.30 15.03 -34.57
N GLU A 459 6.58 14.23 -35.60
CA GLU A 459 5.57 13.66 -36.52
C GLU A 459 4.67 12.65 -35.81
N SER A 460 5.24 11.81 -34.95
CA SER A 460 4.53 10.75 -34.23
C SER A 460 3.97 11.15 -32.86
N ARG A 461 4.06 12.43 -32.45
CA ARG A 461 3.64 12.90 -31.10
C ARG A 461 2.23 12.48 -30.69
N ASN A 462 1.29 12.36 -31.62
CA ASN A 462 -0.10 11.95 -31.35
C ASN A 462 -0.32 10.43 -31.34
N ASP A 463 0.68 9.63 -31.74
CA ASP A 463 0.65 8.17 -31.72
C ASP A 463 1.74 7.64 -30.78
N LEU A 464 1.32 7.28 -29.56
CA LEU A 464 2.21 6.78 -28.52
C LEU A 464 2.99 5.54 -28.96
N SER A 465 2.40 4.66 -29.77
CA SER A 465 3.06 3.43 -30.20
C SER A 465 4.25 3.75 -31.10
N THR A 466 4.02 4.57 -32.13
CA THR A 466 5.07 4.98 -33.06
C THR A 466 6.12 5.87 -32.39
N PHE A 467 5.70 6.80 -31.52
CA PHE A 467 6.62 7.64 -30.74
C PHE A 467 7.54 6.80 -29.83
N LYS A 468 6.96 5.82 -29.12
CA LYS A 468 7.69 4.84 -28.29
C LYS A 468 8.69 4.04 -29.13
N ASN A 469 8.31 3.62 -30.34
CA ASN A 469 9.20 2.85 -31.22
C ASN A 469 10.40 3.69 -31.70
N HIS A 470 10.19 4.95 -32.10
CA HIS A 470 11.30 5.84 -32.46
C HIS A 470 12.34 5.96 -31.33
N ILE A 471 11.88 6.16 -30.09
CA ILE A 471 12.78 6.25 -28.93
C ILE A 471 13.47 4.91 -28.67
N ARG A 472 12.74 3.79 -28.76
CA ARG A 472 13.31 2.45 -28.58
C ARG A 472 14.41 2.16 -29.60
N ASP A 473 14.16 2.44 -30.87
CA ASP A 473 15.10 2.20 -31.96
C ASP A 473 16.35 3.06 -31.79
N PHE A 474 16.19 4.33 -31.40
CA PHE A 474 17.30 5.20 -31.01
C PHE A 474 18.16 4.60 -29.89
N LEU A 475 17.52 4.14 -28.80
CA LEU A 475 18.24 3.53 -27.70
C LEU A 475 19.00 2.28 -28.17
N VAL A 476 18.35 1.37 -28.89
CA VAL A 476 19.00 0.14 -29.38
C VAL A 476 20.16 0.42 -30.34
N GLN A 477 20.06 1.47 -31.17
CA GLN A 477 21.13 1.90 -32.06
C GLN A 477 22.30 2.56 -31.32
N SER A 478 22.08 3.07 -30.10
CA SER A 478 23.16 3.59 -29.27
C SER A 478 24.10 2.44 -28.83
N LYS A 479 25.42 2.71 -28.86
CA LYS A 479 26.45 1.71 -28.50
C LYS A 479 26.29 1.15 -27.08
N GLU A 480 25.71 1.94 -26.18
CA GLU A 480 25.55 1.58 -24.76
C GLU A 480 24.47 0.51 -24.55
N PHE A 481 23.45 0.46 -25.40
CA PHE A 481 22.34 -0.50 -25.32
C PHE A 481 22.42 -1.62 -26.34
N SER A 482 23.19 -1.45 -27.43
CA SER A 482 23.31 -2.46 -28.49
C SER A 482 23.91 -3.79 -27.99
N ALA A 483 24.67 -3.76 -26.90
CA ALA A 483 25.34 -4.93 -26.32
C ALA A 483 24.63 -5.50 -25.06
N GLN A 484 23.46 -4.99 -24.68
CA GLN A 484 22.79 -5.33 -23.42
C GLN A 484 21.47 -6.10 -23.61
N ASP A 485 21.00 -6.76 -22.54
CA ASP A 485 19.63 -7.30 -22.49
C ASP A 485 18.62 -6.14 -22.43
N ASN A 486 17.67 -6.14 -23.37
CA ASN A 486 16.72 -5.05 -23.60
C ASN A 486 15.27 -5.47 -23.31
N LYS A 487 15.04 -6.60 -22.62
CA LYS A 487 13.69 -7.08 -22.26
C LYS A 487 12.83 -6.05 -21.53
N ASP A 488 13.41 -5.21 -20.69
CA ASP A 488 12.68 -4.19 -19.93
C ASP A 488 12.00 -3.15 -20.85
N LEU A 489 12.54 -2.92 -22.05
CA LEU A 489 11.91 -2.03 -23.06
C LEU A 489 10.62 -2.63 -23.66
N TYR A 490 10.34 -3.91 -23.39
CA TYR A 490 9.18 -4.68 -23.88
C TYR A 490 8.30 -5.22 -22.72
N ALA A 491 8.51 -4.72 -21.49
CA ALA A 491 7.83 -5.23 -20.30
C ALA A 491 6.29 -5.08 -20.36
N GLU A 492 5.80 -4.03 -21.03
CA GLU A 492 4.37 -3.76 -21.20
C GLU A 492 3.70 -4.80 -22.13
N GLU A 493 4.34 -5.11 -23.26
CA GLU A 493 3.89 -6.11 -24.21
C GLU A 493 3.83 -7.51 -23.56
N ALA A 494 4.82 -7.84 -22.72
CA ALA A 494 4.85 -9.09 -21.96
C ALA A 494 3.78 -9.15 -20.84
N ALA A 495 3.42 -8.02 -20.22
CA ALA A 495 2.35 -7.95 -19.22
C ALA A 495 0.96 -8.18 -19.85
N LEU A 496 0.72 -7.56 -21.02
CA LEU A 496 -0.54 -7.73 -21.76
C LEU A 496 -0.77 -9.19 -22.18
N GLN A 497 0.29 -9.90 -22.56
CA GLN A 497 0.21 -11.31 -22.91
C GLN A 497 -0.15 -12.20 -21.71
N ARG A 498 0.45 -11.95 -20.54
CA ARG A 498 0.15 -12.69 -19.30
C ARG A 498 -1.30 -12.50 -18.84
N GLU A 499 -1.84 -11.29 -18.96
CA GLU A 499 -3.24 -11.04 -18.59
C GLU A 499 -4.22 -11.80 -19.50
N ARG A 500 -3.94 -11.89 -20.81
CA ARG A 500 -4.74 -12.71 -21.73
C ARG A 500 -4.74 -14.19 -21.34
N GLU A 501 -3.60 -14.72 -20.91
CA GLU A 501 -3.49 -16.10 -20.43
C GLU A 501 -4.27 -16.30 -19.11
N ARG A 502 -4.20 -15.33 -18.20
CA ARG A 502 -4.99 -15.37 -16.95
C ARG A 502 -6.49 -15.36 -17.20
N GLN A 503 -6.98 -14.52 -18.11
CA GLN A 503 -8.41 -14.51 -18.50
C GLN A 503 -8.86 -15.85 -19.08
N ARG A 504 -7.99 -16.53 -19.84
CA ARG A 504 -8.27 -17.89 -20.31
C ARG A 504 -8.38 -18.88 -19.17
N MET A 505 -7.51 -18.80 -18.15
CA MET A 505 -7.59 -19.70 -16.99
C MET A 505 -8.87 -19.51 -16.17
N LEU A 506 -9.35 -18.26 -16.01
CA LEU A 506 -10.62 -17.93 -15.34
C LEU A 506 -11.85 -18.57 -16.02
N SER A 507 -11.78 -18.88 -17.30
CA SER A 507 -12.88 -19.50 -18.05
C SER A 507 -13.07 -21.01 -17.78
N ILE A 508 -12.15 -21.64 -17.05
CA ILE A 508 -12.13 -23.08 -16.79
C ILE A 508 -12.45 -23.35 -15.30
N PRO A 509 -13.64 -23.91 -14.97
CA PRO A 509 -14.00 -24.21 -13.59
C PRO A 509 -13.00 -25.15 -12.89
N GLY A 510 -12.60 -24.80 -11.67
CA GLY A 510 -11.70 -25.61 -10.83
C GLY A 510 -10.20 -25.40 -11.07
N LEU A 511 -9.81 -24.58 -12.06
CA LEU A 511 -8.39 -24.28 -12.34
C LEU A 511 -7.81 -23.19 -11.42
N ILE A 512 -8.68 -22.39 -10.82
CA ILE A 512 -8.34 -21.32 -9.86
C ILE A 512 -8.98 -21.66 -8.52
N ALA A 513 -8.21 -21.54 -7.44
CA ALA A 513 -8.69 -21.86 -6.11
C ALA A 513 -9.87 -20.94 -5.71
N PRO A 514 -10.89 -21.42 -4.97
CA PRO A 514 -12.02 -20.59 -4.53
C PRO A 514 -11.61 -19.35 -3.73
N ASN A 515 -10.44 -19.37 -3.09
CA ASN A 515 -9.90 -18.23 -2.34
C ASN A 515 -9.32 -17.13 -3.24
N GLU A 516 -8.95 -17.47 -4.48
CA GLU A 516 -8.44 -16.53 -5.50
C GLU A 516 -9.57 -15.95 -6.37
N ILE A 517 -10.77 -16.54 -6.28
CA ILE A 517 -11.99 -16.00 -6.85
C ILE A 517 -12.57 -15.00 -5.84
N GLN A 518 -12.48 -13.70 -6.17
CA GLN A 518 -13.23 -12.66 -5.46
C GLN A 518 -14.72 -12.85 -5.77
N ASP A 519 -15.39 -13.72 -5.02
CA ASP A 519 -16.85 -13.82 -5.07
C ASP A 519 -17.48 -12.55 -4.48
N GLU A 520 -17.72 -11.54 -5.32
CA GLU A 520 -18.85 -10.62 -5.14
C GLU A 520 -20.14 -11.32 -5.60
N MET A 521 -20.45 -12.48 -5.00
CA MET A 521 -21.76 -13.07 -5.17
C MET A 521 -22.72 -12.38 -4.21
N LEU A 522 -23.49 -11.44 -4.76
CA LEU A 522 -24.72 -10.91 -4.19
C LEU A 522 -25.70 -12.07 -3.98
N ASP A 523 -25.60 -12.75 -2.84
CA ASP A 523 -26.64 -13.66 -2.39
C ASP A 523 -27.88 -12.82 -2.06
N SER A 524 -28.87 -12.93 -2.94
CA SER A 524 -30.24 -12.41 -2.78
C SER A 524 -30.94 -13.01 -1.56
#